data_AF-A0A1C3VQ26-F1
#
_entry.id   AF-A0A1C3VQ26-F1
#
_cell.length_a   1.000
_cell.length_b   1.000
_cell.length_c   1.000
_cell.angle_alpha   90.00
_cell.angle_beta   90.00
_cell.angle_gamma   90.00
#
_symmetry.space_group_name_H-M   'P 1'
#
loop_
_entity.id
_entity.type
_entity.pdbx_description
1 polymer ?
#
loop_
_entity_poly.entity_id
_entity_poly.type
_entity_poly.pdbx_seq_one_letter_code
_entity_poly.pdbx_strand_id
1 'polypeptide(L)'
;MIDARKLLDQFLGSQVPGVQGTVKDRATQAINLARDNPMATSAIAGVLLGTKTGRQVAGNALALGGLAAIAGLGYQAYKNYRDGNQPQPAPQSAPQAEPQFLPPPTDSGFSTAPAVASNDFTLSLVRAMIAAARADGHIDDMERQRILGKVQEAGVGSEAETFFQRELANPVDLDAIVASAKTEEQRVQVYTASRLAIEPDSRAERGYLDLLAGRLGLADALVDHIEATVAGAKVQL
;
A
#
# COMPACT_ATOMS: atom_id res chain seq x y z
N MET A 1 27.46 -19.79 15.03
CA MET A 1 26.47 -18.72 15.28
C MET A 1 27.07 -17.42 14.79
N ILE A 2 26.36 -16.69 13.93
CA ILE A 2 26.84 -15.45 13.30
C ILE A 2 26.66 -14.29 14.27
N ASP A 3 27.70 -13.48 14.48
CA ASP A 3 27.67 -12.33 15.39
C ASP A 3 27.33 -11.05 14.60
N ALA A 4 26.05 -10.67 14.65
CA ALA A 4 25.51 -9.54 13.92
C ALA A 4 26.16 -8.19 14.30
N ARG A 5 26.70 -8.04 15.52
CA ARG A 5 27.39 -6.81 15.92
C ARG A 5 28.71 -6.65 15.19
N LYS A 6 29.46 -7.75 15.04
CA LYS A 6 30.74 -7.75 14.33
C LYS A 6 30.56 -7.43 12.85
N LEU A 7 29.50 -7.93 12.24
CA LEU A 7 29.14 -7.63 10.85
C LEU A 7 28.72 -6.16 10.67
N LEU A 8 27.99 -5.61 11.64
CA LEU A 8 27.57 -4.21 11.62
C LEU A 8 28.76 -3.25 11.79
N ASP A 9 29.68 -3.55 12.71
CA ASP A 9 30.90 -2.75 12.90
C ASP A 9 31.83 -2.80 11.68
N GLN A 10 31.92 -3.96 11.02
CA GLN A 10 32.74 -4.14 9.82
C GLN A 10 32.14 -3.45 8.59
N PHE A 11 30.81 -3.36 8.51
CA PHE A 11 30.08 -2.62 7.49
C PHE A 11 30.12 -1.09 7.71
N LEU A 12 30.03 -0.64 8.97
CA LEU A 12 30.07 0.78 9.31
C LEU A 12 31.51 1.35 9.31
N GLY A 13 32.51 0.49 9.45
CA GLY A 13 33.94 0.85 9.38
C GLY A 13 34.51 0.91 7.97
N SER A 14 33.82 0.44 6.93
CA SER A 14 34.34 0.47 5.56
C SER A 14 34.25 1.87 4.96
N GLN A 15 35.39 2.48 4.67
CA GLN A 15 35.47 3.75 3.94
C GLN A 15 34.95 3.57 2.51
N VAL A 16 34.00 4.41 2.11
CA VAL A 16 33.46 4.45 0.74
C VAL A 16 34.43 5.23 -0.17
N PRO A 17 34.90 4.65 -1.29
CA PRO A 17 35.79 5.34 -2.22
C PRO A 17 35.14 6.62 -2.76
N GLY A 18 35.84 7.76 -2.64
CA GLY A 18 35.37 9.07 -3.12
C GLY A 18 34.72 9.96 -2.06
N VAL A 19 34.59 9.50 -0.81
CA VAL A 19 34.10 10.32 0.32
C VAL A 19 35.15 10.33 1.43
N GLN A 20 35.73 11.49 1.73
CA GLN A 20 36.64 11.63 2.87
C GLN A 20 35.85 11.63 4.19
N GLY A 21 36.18 10.69 5.08
CA GLY A 21 35.64 10.57 6.45
C GLY A 21 34.85 9.28 6.72
N THR A 22 34.81 8.83 7.97
CA THR A 22 34.03 7.62 8.33
C THR A 22 32.55 7.97 8.58
N VAL A 23 31.67 6.98 8.44
CA VAL A 23 30.22 7.12 8.70
C VAL A 23 29.95 7.60 10.13
N LYS A 24 30.79 7.18 11.09
CA LYS A 24 30.73 7.57 12.49
C LYS A 24 31.07 9.05 12.70
N ASP A 25 32.01 9.59 11.94
CA ASP A 25 32.38 11.01 12.01
C ASP A 25 31.24 11.90 11.51
N ARG A 26 30.58 11.50 10.41
CA ARG A 26 29.38 12.18 9.86
C ARG A 26 28.19 12.15 10.81
N ALA A 27 27.95 11.02 11.48
CA ALA A 27 26.89 10.89 12.47
C ALA A 27 27.13 11.80 13.68
N THR A 28 28.38 11.85 14.17
CA THR A 28 28.77 12.72 15.29
C THR A 28 28.64 14.20 14.91
N GLN A 29 29.00 14.55 13.67
CA GLN A 29 28.87 15.91 13.14
C GLN A 29 27.40 16.34 12.96
N ALA A 30 26.52 15.43 12.54
CA ALA A 30 25.08 15.68 12.44
C ALA A 30 24.41 15.88 13.81
N ILE A 31 24.82 15.10 14.82
CA ILE A 31 24.32 15.24 16.20
C ILE A 31 24.78 16.56 16.82
N ASN A 32 26.03 16.97 16.61
CA ASN A 32 26.54 18.25 17.12
C ASN A 32 25.86 19.44 16.44
N LEU A 33 25.60 19.36 15.12
CA LEU A 33 24.88 20.40 14.38
C LEU A 33 23.41 20.55 14.84
N ALA A 34 22.74 19.44 15.19
CA ALA A 34 21.38 19.45 15.73
C ALA A 34 21.32 20.00 17.17
N ARG A 35 22.40 19.82 17.95
CA ARG A 35 22.51 20.35 19.31
C ARG A 35 22.75 21.86 19.34
N ASP A 36 23.54 22.36 18.41
CA ASP A 36 23.92 23.78 18.35
C ASP A 36 22.91 24.65 17.58
N ASN A 37 21.97 24.04 16.84
CA ASN A 37 20.96 24.75 16.08
C ASN A 37 19.61 24.00 16.04
N PRO A 38 18.74 24.17 17.06
CA PRO A 38 17.47 23.44 17.16
C PRO A 38 16.45 23.75 16.05
N MET A 39 16.68 24.81 15.25
CA MET A 39 15.90 25.13 14.04
C MET A 39 16.41 24.43 12.78
N ALA A 40 17.57 23.76 12.82
CA ALA A 40 18.19 23.08 11.67
C ALA A 40 17.84 21.58 11.59
N THR A 41 17.09 21.03 12.55
CA THR A 41 16.59 19.64 12.50
C THR A 41 15.69 19.42 11.29
N SER A 42 14.99 20.46 10.83
CA SER A 42 14.20 20.45 9.59
C SER A 42 15.06 20.44 8.31
N ALA A 43 16.30 20.93 8.37
CA ALA A 43 17.21 21.00 7.22
C ALA A 43 17.96 19.67 6.97
N ILE A 44 18.09 18.79 7.97
CA ILE A 44 18.72 17.47 7.81
C ILE A 44 17.87 16.55 6.91
N ALA A 45 16.55 16.73 6.88
CA ALA A 45 15.70 16.10 5.87
C ALA A 45 16.10 16.50 4.45
N GLY A 46 16.50 17.76 4.23
CA GLY A 46 16.90 18.27 2.91
C GLY A 46 18.22 17.72 2.37
N VAL A 47 19.13 17.26 3.24
CA VAL A 47 20.45 16.73 2.82
C VAL A 47 20.45 15.21 2.67
N LEU A 48 19.63 14.48 3.44
CA LEU A 48 19.36 13.07 3.14
C LEU A 48 18.56 12.88 1.82
N LEU A 49 17.95 13.95 1.31
CA LEU A 49 17.18 13.99 0.06
C LEU A 49 17.91 14.71 -1.11
N GLY A 50 19.22 14.93 -1.01
CA GLY A 50 19.96 15.80 -1.94
C GLY A 50 20.73 15.07 -3.04
N THR A 51 20.18 14.97 -4.26
CA THR A 51 20.78 15.49 -5.51
C THR A 51 19.75 15.50 -6.65
N LYS A 52 19.83 16.51 -7.54
CA LYS A 52 18.83 16.84 -8.56
C LYS A 52 18.58 15.75 -9.62
N THR A 53 19.41 14.71 -9.70
CA THR A 53 19.22 13.56 -10.59
C THR A 53 18.64 12.33 -9.85
N GLY A 54 18.74 12.28 -8.51
CA GLY A 54 18.20 11.19 -7.67
C GLY A 54 16.69 11.29 -7.40
N ARG A 55 16.07 12.45 -7.67
CA ARG A 55 14.62 12.67 -7.51
C ARG A 55 13.77 11.81 -8.45
N GLN A 56 14.32 11.34 -9.57
CA GLN A 56 13.58 10.55 -10.54
C GLN A 56 13.79 9.03 -10.41
N VAL A 57 14.71 8.57 -9.56
CA VAL A 57 15.08 7.14 -9.52
C VAL A 57 14.93 6.51 -8.13
N ALA A 58 14.92 7.29 -7.04
CA ALA A 58 14.86 6.75 -5.67
C ALA A 58 13.55 7.06 -4.90
N GLY A 59 12.59 7.76 -5.50
CA GLY A 59 11.43 8.31 -4.78
C GLY A 59 10.14 7.51 -4.83
N ASN A 60 9.76 6.93 -5.98
CA ASN A 60 8.35 6.50 -6.16
C ASN A 60 8.12 5.36 -7.19
N ALA A 61 9.17 4.72 -7.73
CA ALA A 61 9.02 3.87 -8.92
C ALA A 61 9.41 2.39 -8.76
N LEU A 62 9.77 1.90 -7.56
CA LEU A 62 10.35 0.55 -7.44
C LEU A 62 9.70 -0.43 -6.46
N ALA A 63 8.68 -0.06 -5.67
CA ALA A 63 7.99 -1.05 -4.82
C ALA A 63 6.62 -0.63 -4.24
N LEU A 64 5.79 0.15 -4.95
CA LEU A 64 4.36 0.17 -4.59
C LEU A 64 3.72 -1.11 -5.13
N GLY A 65 3.98 -2.23 -4.44
CA GLY A 65 3.19 -3.45 -4.65
C GLY A 65 1.72 -3.17 -4.32
N GLY A 66 0.79 -3.91 -4.93
CA GLY A 66 -0.65 -3.68 -4.76
C GLY A 66 -1.10 -3.56 -3.29
N LEU A 67 -0.44 -4.27 -2.37
CA LEU A 67 -0.70 -4.19 -0.94
C LEU A 67 -0.34 -2.83 -0.31
N ALA A 68 0.79 -2.23 -0.72
CA ALA A 68 1.18 -0.91 -0.23
C ALA A 68 0.21 0.18 -0.71
N ALA A 69 -0.31 0.04 -1.93
CA ALA A 69 -1.35 0.93 -2.46
C ALA A 69 -2.66 0.79 -1.67
N ILE A 70 -3.14 -0.43 -1.44
CA ILE A 70 -4.35 -0.70 -0.64
C ILE A 70 -4.20 -0.11 0.78
N ALA A 71 -3.07 -0.38 1.42
CA ALA A 71 -2.78 0.07 2.77
C ALA A 71 -2.67 1.59 2.89
N GLY A 72 -1.95 2.24 1.97
CA GLY A 72 -1.80 3.69 1.94
C GLY A 72 -3.12 4.43 1.70
N LEU A 73 -3.89 3.98 0.70
CA LEU A 73 -5.20 4.57 0.38
C LEU A 73 -6.21 4.36 1.51
N GLY A 74 -6.26 3.14 2.07
CA GLY A 74 -7.10 2.84 3.22
C GLY A 74 -6.74 3.70 4.44
N TYR A 75 -5.45 3.86 4.73
CA TYR A 75 -4.98 4.70 5.83
C TYR A 75 -5.35 6.17 5.63
N GLN A 76 -5.13 6.72 4.42
CA GLN A 76 -5.47 8.11 4.11
C GLN A 76 -6.97 8.37 4.26
N ALA A 77 -7.81 7.49 3.70
CA ALA A 77 -9.26 7.58 3.84
C ALA A 77 -9.70 7.53 5.31
N TYR A 78 -9.19 6.55 6.06
CA TYR A 78 -9.52 6.35 7.47
C TYR A 78 -9.08 7.52 8.35
N LYS A 79 -7.87 8.05 8.11
CA LYS A 79 -7.38 9.23 8.82
C LYS A 79 -8.27 10.45 8.55
N ASN A 80 -8.58 10.73 7.28
CA ASN A 80 -9.43 11.86 6.91
C ASN A 80 -10.83 11.74 7.54
N TYR A 81 -11.37 10.53 7.62
CA TYR A 81 -12.64 10.25 8.28
C TYR A 81 -12.56 10.55 9.78
N ARG A 82 -11.52 10.06 10.46
CA ARG A 82 -11.31 10.27 11.90
C ARG A 82 -11.03 11.72 12.27
N ASP A 83 -10.37 12.47 11.40
CA ASP A 83 -10.07 13.89 11.59
C ASP A 83 -11.32 14.78 11.34
N GLY A 84 -12.45 14.19 10.90
CA GLY A 84 -13.70 14.91 10.64
C GLY A 84 -13.66 15.74 9.35
N ASN A 85 -12.71 15.45 8.45
CA ASN A 85 -12.63 16.10 7.15
C ASN A 85 -13.79 15.66 6.26
N GLN A 86 -14.15 16.49 5.29
CA GLN A 86 -15.12 16.07 4.26
C GLN A 86 -14.48 15.06 3.30
N PRO A 87 -15.26 14.10 2.76
CA PRO A 87 -14.78 13.23 1.69
C PRO A 87 -14.45 14.11 0.48
N GLN A 88 -13.17 14.22 0.15
CA GLN A 88 -12.70 14.98 -1.00
C GLN A 88 -11.80 14.07 -1.85
N PRO A 89 -12.02 14.02 -3.18
CA PRO A 89 -11.05 13.45 -4.09
C PRO A 89 -9.70 14.15 -3.87
N ALA A 90 -8.60 13.41 -4.01
CA ALA A 90 -7.25 13.95 -3.83
C ALA A 90 -7.12 15.32 -4.55
N PRO A 91 -6.56 16.35 -3.90
CA PRO A 91 -6.62 17.72 -4.40
C PRO A 91 -5.99 17.85 -5.80
N GLN A 92 -6.78 18.27 -6.78
CA GLN A 92 -6.35 18.54 -8.17
C GLN A 92 -5.56 19.85 -8.33
N SER A 93 -4.88 20.36 -7.29
CA SER A 93 -4.34 21.73 -7.33
C SER A 93 -2.99 21.87 -6.65
N ALA A 94 -1.95 21.38 -7.33
CA ALA A 94 -0.68 22.10 -7.47
C ALA A 94 0.09 21.51 -8.67
N PRO A 95 0.50 22.30 -9.68
CA PRO A 95 1.46 21.83 -10.66
C PRO A 95 2.78 21.58 -9.91
N GLN A 96 3.32 20.34 -10.01
CA GLN A 96 4.67 19.89 -9.57
C GLN A 96 4.84 19.01 -8.32
N ALA A 97 3.78 18.44 -7.73
CA ALA A 97 3.96 17.30 -6.81
C ALA A 97 3.35 16.05 -7.43
N GLU A 98 4.18 15.11 -7.88
CA GLU A 98 3.76 13.73 -8.07
C GLU A 98 3.03 13.27 -6.79
N PRO A 99 1.95 12.47 -6.89
CA PRO A 99 1.25 12.01 -5.72
C PRO A 99 2.22 11.32 -4.77
N GLN A 100 2.44 11.96 -3.61
CA GLN A 100 3.22 11.39 -2.54
C GLN A 100 2.32 10.38 -1.82
N PHE A 101 2.23 9.17 -2.35
CA PHE A 101 1.64 8.03 -1.65
C PHE A 101 2.58 7.66 -0.51
N LEU A 102 2.38 8.30 0.64
CA LEU A 102 3.16 8.01 1.83
C LEU A 102 2.75 6.62 2.35
N PRO A 103 3.71 5.71 2.58
CA PRO A 103 3.39 4.44 3.24
C PRO A 103 2.77 4.73 4.62
N PRO A 104 1.81 3.91 5.07
CA PRO A 104 1.19 4.10 6.36
C PRO A 104 2.24 4.01 7.48
N PRO A 105 2.04 4.70 8.62
CA PRO A 105 2.91 4.58 9.78
C PRO A 105 3.08 3.11 10.20
N THR A 106 4.29 2.72 10.59
CA THR A 106 4.62 1.32 10.91
C THR A 106 3.90 0.78 12.14
N ASP A 107 3.45 1.68 13.02
CA ASP A 107 2.67 1.43 14.23
C ASP A 107 1.14 1.46 13.99
N SER A 108 0.70 1.75 12.76
CA SER A 108 -0.73 1.74 12.41
C SER A 108 -1.24 0.34 12.04
N GLY A 109 -2.55 0.12 12.18
CA GLY A 109 -3.22 -1.10 11.70
C GLY A 109 -3.21 -1.29 10.17
N PHE A 110 -2.66 -0.33 9.43
CA PHE A 110 -2.44 -0.38 7.98
C PHE A 110 -1.01 -0.74 7.61
N SER A 111 -0.10 -0.93 8.57
CA SER A 111 1.29 -1.27 8.28
C SER A 111 1.40 -2.53 7.43
N THR A 112 2.13 -2.44 6.32
CA THR A 112 2.42 -3.59 5.43
C THR A 112 3.63 -4.39 5.91
N ALA A 113 4.18 -4.07 7.08
CA ALA A 113 5.25 -4.86 7.67
C ALA A 113 4.73 -6.28 7.98
N PRO A 114 5.54 -7.34 7.77
CA PRO A 114 5.11 -8.73 8.03
C PRO A 114 4.63 -9.00 9.46
N ALA A 115 5.03 -8.14 10.41
CA ALA A 115 4.59 -8.20 11.81
C ALA A 115 3.12 -7.76 12.01
N VAL A 116 2.53 -7.03 11.06
CA VAL A 116 1.19 -6.45 11.15
C VAL A 116 0.28 -7.02 10.05
N ALA A 117 0.79 -7.17 8.82
CA ALA A 117 0.07 -7.81 7.72
C ALA A 117 0.39 -9.32 7.66
N SER A 118 -0.47 -10.15 8.26
CA SER A 118 -0.35 -11.61 8.14
C SER A 118 -0.53 -12.05 6.67
N ASN A 119 0.20 -13.10 6.26
CA ASN A 119 0.07 -13.69 4.92
C ASN A 119 -1.39 -14.06 4.58
N ASP A 120 -2.15 -14.59 5.56
CA ASP A 120 -3.55 -14.99 5.36
C ASP A 120 -4.47 -13.80 5.05
N PHE A 121 -4.26 -12.67 5.73
CA PHE A 121 -5.01 -11.45 5.46
C PHE A 121 -4.66 -10.89 4.07
N THR A 122 -3.39 -10.89 3.70
CA THR A 122 -2.92 -10.52 2.37
C THR A 122 -3.60 -11.34 1.26
N LEU A 123 -3.68 -12.66 1.43
CA LEU A 123 -4.41 -13.54 0.49
C LEU A 123 -5.91 -13.21 0.47
N SER A 124 -6.48 -12.80 1.59
CA SER A 124 -7.89 -12.39 1.67
C SER A 124 -8.16 -11.08 0.93
N LEU A 125 -7.20 -10.15 0.90
CA LEU A 125 -7.29 -8.95 0.04
C LEU A 125 -7.31 -9.32 -1.45
N VAL A 126 -6.47 -10.25 -1.87
CA VAL A 126 -6.48 -10.75 -3.26
C VAL A 126 -7.81 -11.42 -3.59
N ARG A 127 -8.37 -12.22 -2.67
CA ARG A 127 -9.71 -12.80 -2.82
C ARG A 127 -10.79 -11.74 -2.95
N ALA A 128 -10.72 -10.67 -2.16
CA ALA A 128 -11.66 -9.55 -2.24
C ALA A 128 -11.59 -8.84 -3.60
N MET A 129 -10.39 -8.68 -4.17
CA MET A 129 -10.21 -8.13 -5.51
C MET A 129 -10.81 -9.03 -6.59
N ILE A 130 -10.55 -10.35 -6.52
CA ILE A 130 -11.12 -11.33 -7.47
C ILE A 130 -12.65 -11.38 -7.34
N ALA A 131 -13.17 -11.33 -6.11
CA ALA A 131 -14.60 -11.30 -5.83
C ALA A 131 -15.28 -10.07 -6.46
N ALA A 132 -14.66 -8.90 -6.30
CA ALA A 132 -15.12 -7.66 -6.90
C ALA A 132 -15.13 -7.75 -8.43
N ALA A 133 -14.03 -8.21 -9.03
CA ALA A 133 -13.91 -8.37 -10.48
C ALA A 133 -14.91 -9.38 -11.08
N ARG A 134 -15.52 -10.24 -10.25
CA ARG A 134 -16.54 -11.21 -10.67
C ARG A 134 -17.97 -10.73 -10.45
N ALA A 135 -18.18 -9.55 -9.88
CA ALA A 135 -19.49 -9.09 -9.44
C ALA A 135 -20.52 -9.02 -10.58
N ASP A 136 -20.08 -8.75 -11.81
CA ASP A 136 -20.91 -8.71 -13.01
C ASP A 136 -21.26 -10.11 -13.58
N GLY A 137 -20.72 -11.17 -12.97
CA GLY A 137 -21.02 -12.56 -13.30
C GLY A 137 -20.19 -13.16 -14.44
N HIS A 138 -19.19 -12.45 -14.99
CA HIS A 138 -18.48 -12.91 -16.19
C HIS A 138 -16.97 -12.90 -15.98
N ILE A 139 -16.41 -14.02 -15.52
CA ILE A 139 -15.06 -14.42 -15.93
C ILE A 139 -15.22 -15.67 -16.77
N ASP A 140 -15.09 -15.51 -18.08
CA ASP A 140 -15.07 -16.65 -18.99
C ASP A 140 -13.70 -17.36 -18.93
N ASP A 141 -13.62 -18.52 -19.58
CA ASP A 141 -12.40 -19.32 -19.57
C ASP A 141 -11.21 -18.62 -20.28
N MET A 142 -11.47 -17.72 -21.23
CA MET A 142 -10.42 -16.96 -21.90
C MET A 142 -9.85 -15.88 -20.97
N GLU A 143 -10.71 -15.18 -20.23
CA GLU A 143 -10.31 -14.18 -19.27
C GLU A 143 -9.55 -14.82 -18.09
N ARG A 144 -10.01 -15.97 -17.62
CA ARG A 144 -9.28 -16.80 -16.66
C ARG A 144 -7.88 -17.14 -17.15
N GLN A 145 -7.74 -17.63 -18.40
CA GLN A 145 -6.44 -17.95 -18.98
C GLN A 145 -5.56 -16.72 -19.11
N ARG A 146 -6.13 -15.57 -19.49
CA ARG A 146 -5.41 -14.30 -19.59
C ARG A 146 -4.88 -13.83 -18.23
N ILE A 147 -5.68 -13.93 -17.17
CA ILE A 147 -5.26 -13.59 -15.81
C ILE A 147 -4.11 -14.51 -15.38
N LEU A 148 -4.25 -15.82 -15.58
CA LEU A 148 -3.21 -16.80 -15.23
C LEU A 148 -1.91 -16.58 -16.03
N GLY A 149 -2.02 -16.23 -17.32
CA GLY A 149 -0.88 -15.88 -18.16
C GLY A 149 -0.14 -14.65 -17.63
N LYS A 150 -0.86 -13.59 -17.24
CA LYS A 150 -0.24 -12.40 -16.62
C LYS A 150 0.43 -12.71 -15.28
N VAL A 151 -0.17 -13.60 -14.48
CA VAL A 151 0.40 -14.08 -13.21
C VAL A 151 1.73 -14.80 -13.48
N GLN A 152 1.79 -15.67 -14.49
CA GLN A 152 3.02 -16.34 -14.94
C GLN A 152 4.07 -15.34 -15.46
N GLU A 153 3.68 -14.39 -16.30
CA GLU A 153 4.56 -13.35 -16.84
C GLU A 153 5.14 -12.44 -15.74
N ALA A 154 4.38 -12.20 -14.67
CA ALA A 154 4.84 -11.45 -13.51
C ALA A 154 5.89 -12.22 -12.67
N GLY A 155 6.17 -13.48 -13.00
CA GLY A 155 7.17 -14.29 -12.32
C GLY A 155 6.80 -14.63 -10.87
N VAL A 156 5.50 -14.62 -10.54
CA VAL A 156 5.07 -15.12 -9.23
C VAL A 156 5.27 -16.64 -9.20
N GLY A 157 5.81 -17.17 -8.10
CA GLY A 157 6.16 -18.60 -8.01
C GLY A 157 4.96 -19.54 -8.22
N SER A 158 5.24 -20.81 -8.48
CA SER A 158 4.23 -21.86 -8.76
C SER A 158 3.13 -22.00 -7.69
N GLU A 159 3.44 -21.68 -6.44
CA GLU A 159 2.48 -21.64 -5.34
C GLU A 159 1.41 -20.56 -5.52
N ALA A 160 1.81 -19.36 -5.98
CA ALA A 160 0.89 -18.26 -6.27
C ALA A 160 0.01 -18.58 -7.48
N GLU A 161 0.57 -19.17 -8.54
CA GLU A 161 -0.21 -19.63 -9.69
C GLU A 161 -1.29 -20.64 -9.27
N THR A 162 -0.92 -21.63 -8.45
CA THR A 162 -1.87 -22.63 -7.94
C THR A 162 -2.98 -21.98 -7.10
N PHE A 163 -2.63 -20.97 -6.31
CA PHE A 163 -3.60 -20.17 -5.57
C PHE A 163 -4.57 -19.47 -6.53
N PHE A 164 -4.09 -18.71 -7.52
CA PHE A 164 -4.95 -18.01 -8.47
C PHE A 164 -5.84 -18.97 -9.27
N GLN A 165 -5.32 -20.12 -9.70
CA GLN A 165 -6.11 -21.15 -10.38
C GLN A 165 -7.28 -21.61 -9.51
N ARG A 166 -7.02 -21.90 -8.23
CA ARG A 166 -8.03 -22.34 -7.28
C ARG A 166 -9.06 -21.25 -7.00
N GLU A 167 -8.64 -20.02 -6.76
CA GLU A 167 -9.56 -18.91 -6.45
C GLU A 167 -10.43 -18.53 -7.64
N LEU A 168 -9.89 -18.57 -8.86
CA LEU A 168 -10.69 -18.34 -10.07
C LEU A 168 -11.67 -19.49 -10.32
N ALA A 169 -11.32 -20.74 -9.98
CA ALA A 169 -12.13 -21.94 -10.29
C ALA A 169 -13.30 -22.14 -9.33
N ASN A 170 -13.16 -21.68 -8.09
CA ASN A 170 -14.21 -21.87 -7.08
C ASN A 170 -15.19 -20.68 -7.07
N PRO A 171 -16.43 -20.87 -6.59
CA PRO A 171 -17.33 -19.76 -6.29
C PRO A 171 -16.72 -18.79 -5.27
N VAL A 172 -17.10 -17.51 -5.36
CA VAL A 172 -16.68 -16.48 -4.40
C VAL A 172 -17.30 -16.76 -3.03
N ASP A 173 -16.46 -16.90 -2.00
CA ASP A 173 -16.89 -16.99 -0.60
C ASP A 173 -16.77 -15.61 0.07
N LEU A 174 -17.86 -14.84 0.00
CA LEU A 174 -17.92 -13.49 0.58
C LEU A 174 -17.86 -13.51 2.11
N ASP A 175 -18.41 -14.55 2.75
CA ASP A 175 -18.43 -14.67 4.21
C ASP A 175 -17.01 -14.89 4.75
N ALA A 176 -16.20 -15.71 4.06
CA ALA A 176 -14.79 -15.89 4.39
C ALA A 176 -13.97 -14.58 4.23
N ILE A 177 -14.24 -13.80 3.18
CA ILE A 177 -13.58 -12.49 2.97
C ILE A 177 -13.93 -11.54 4.12
N VAL A 178 -15.21 -11.43 4.48
CA VAL A 178 -15.66 -10.55 5.57
C VAL A 178 -15.08 -11.00 6.91
N ALA A 179 -15.09 -12.31 7.19
CA ALA A 179 -14.55 -12.87 8.43
C ALA A 179 -13.02 -12.73 8.57
N SER A 180 -12.29 -12.55 7.46
CA SER A 180 -10.84 -12.33 7.49
C SER A 180 -10.45 -10.99 8.14
N ALA A 181 -11.35 -9.99 8.08
CA ALA A 181 -11.11 -8.64 8.56
C ALA A 181 -11.57 -8.48 10.02
N LYS A 182 -10.61 -8.58 10.95
CA LYS A 182 -10.87 -8.59 12.40
C LYS A 182 -10.91 -7.19 13.01
N THR A 183 -10.19 -6.23 12.43
CA THR A 183 -10.15 -4.85 12.91
C THR A 183 -10.84 -3.91 11.93
N GLU A 184 -11.18 -2.69 12.38
CA GLU A 184 -11.78 -1.69 11.49
C GLU A 184 -10.86 -1.32 10.32
N GLU A 185 -9.55 -1.20 10.59
CA GLU A 185 -8.53 -0.93 9.57
C GLU A 185 -8.44 -2.05 8.53
N GLN A 186 -8.60 -3.31 8.95
CA GLN A 186 -8.65 -4.44 8.02
C GLN A 186 -9.93 -4.42 7.17
N ARG A 187 -11.06 -4.03 7.75
CA ARG A 187 -12.33 -3.88 7.00
C ARG A 187 -12.22 -2.77 5.95
N VAL A 188 -11.59 -1.64 6.32
CA VAL A 188 -11.24 -0.58 5.36
C VAL A 188 -10.35 -1.14 4.24
N GLN A 189 -9.30 -1.90 4.55
CA GLN A 189 -8.41 -2.47 3.53
C GLN A 189 -9.12 -3.45 2.58
N VAL A 190 -10.02 -4.30 3.08
CA VAL A 190 -10.81 -5.22 2.25
C VAL A 190 -11.71 -4.45 1.28
N TYR A 191 -12.38 -3.40 1.76
CA TYR A 191 -13.21 -2.56 0.90
C TYR A 191 -12.36 -1.79 -0.12
N THR A 192 -11.26 -1.16 0.31
CA THR A 192 -10.31 -0.45 -0.57
C THR A 192 -9.76 -1.37 -1.66
N ALA A 193 -9.38 -2.60 -1.33
CA ALA A 193 -8.90 -3.59 -2.29
C ALA A 193 -9.97 -3.91 -3.33
N SER A 194 -11.19 -4.16 -2.89
CA SER A 194 -12.34 -4.43 -3.77
C SER A 194 -12.63 -3.24 -4.70
N ARG A 195 -12.68 -2.02 -4.15
CA ARG A 195 -12.94 -0.80 -4.93
C ARG A 195 -11.83 -0.47 -5.94
N LEU A 196 -10.58 -0.82 -5.63
CA LEU A 196 -9.46 -0.69 -6.58
C LEU A 196 -9.60 -1.65 -7.76
N ALA A 197 -10.12 -2.86 -7.53
CA ALA A 197 -10.20 -3.90 -8.54
C ALA A 197 -11.23 -3.64 -9.65
N ILE A 198 -12.27 -2.85 -9.37
CA ILE A 198 -13.39 -2.59 -10.31
C ILE A 198 -13.65 -1.10 -10.48
N GLU A 199 -14.26 -0.73 -11.60
CA GLU A 199 -15.02 0.51 -11.71
C GLU A 199 -16.49 0.23 -11.51
N PRO A 200 -17.19 0.89 -10.58
CA PRO A 200 -18.59 0.63 -10.30
C PRO A 200 -19.51 1.24 -11.37
N ASP A 201 -19.33 0.85 -12.63
CA ASP A 201 -20.08 1.34 -13.79
C ASP A 201 -21.37 0.54 -13.99
N SER A 202 -21.36 -0.75 -13.69
CA SER A 202 -22.54 -1.60 -13.73
C SER A 202 -23.34 -1.57 -12.42
N ARG A 203 -24.63 -1.94 -12.50
CA ARG A 203 -25.47 -2.11 -11.31
C ARG A 203 -25.00 -3.27 -10.42
N ALA A 204 -24.39 -4.28 -11.02
CA ALA A 204 -23.90 -5.46 -10.31
C ALA A 204 -22.68 -5.12 -9.45
N GLU A 205 -21.72 -4.37 -10.01
CA GLU A 205 -20.53 -3.89 -9.29
C GLU A 205 -20.89 -2.95 -8.14
N ARG A 206 -21.78 -1.97 -8.37
CA ARG A 206 -22.31 -1.11 -7.29
C ARG A 206 -22.97 -1.92 -6.19
N GLY A 207 -23.86 -2.84 -6.56
CA GLY A 207 -24.54 -3.69 -5.60
C GLY A 207 -23.59 -4.61 -4.80
N TYR A 208 -22.49 -5.06 -5.43
CA TYR A 208 -21.44 -5.81 -4.73
C TYR A 208 -20.73 -4.95 -3.68
N LEU A 209 -20.34 -3.72 -4.03
CA LEU A 209 -19.68 -2.82 -3.08
C LEU A 209 -20.62 -2.44 -1.92
N ASP A 210 -21.89 -2.13 -2.21
CA ASP A 210 -22.91 -1.84 -1.19
C ASP A 210 -23.08 -3.03 -0.22
N LEU A 211 -23.19 -4.24 -0.77
CA LEU A 211 -23.27 -5.47 0.02
C LEU A 211 -22.01 -5.66 0.88
N LEU A 212 -20.84 -5.47 0.30
CA LEU A 212 -19.56 -5.64 1.00
C LEU A 212 -19.42 -4.62 2.15
N ALA A 213 -19.72 -3.34 1.91
CA ALA A 213 -19.71 -2.29 2.92
C ALA A 213 -20.63 -2.64 4.10
N GLY A 214 -21.87 -3.05 3.80
CA GLY A 214 -22.83 -3.45 4.83
C GLY A 214 -22.39 -4.68 5.63
N ARG A 215 -21.82 -5.69 4.96
CA ARG A 215 -21.31 -6.92 5.62
C ARG A 215 -20.09 -6.66 6.49
N LEU A 216 -19.22 -5.73 6.07
CA LEU A 216 -18.08 -5.25 6.86
C LEU A 216 -18.51 -4.30 8.00
N GLY A 217 -19.77 -3.87 8.05
CA GLY A 217 -20.25 -2.91 9.05
C GLY A 217 -19.47 -1.59 9.01
N LEU A 218 -19.09 -1.13 7.81
CA LEU A 218 -18.48 0.18 7.63
C LEU A 218 -19.55 1.27 7.72
N ALA A 219 -19.24 2.37 8.39
CA ALA A 219 -20.13 3.53 8.41
C ALA A 219 -20.17 4.17 7.01
N ASP A 220 -21.35 4.62 6.58
CA ASP A 220 -21.54 5.23 5.24
C ASP A 220 -20.55 6.37 4.98
N ALA A 221 -20.34 7.26 5.97
CA ALA A 221 -19.38 8.35 5.87
C ALA A 221 -17.93 7.85 5.71
N LEU A 222 -17.56 6.72 6.29
CA LEU A 222 -16.23 6.12 6.07
C LEU A 222 -16.12 5.52 4.67
N VAL A 223 -17.19 4.91 4.15
CA VAL A 223 -17.25 4.41 2.76
C VAL A 223 -17.05 5.56 1.78
N ASP A 224 -17.73 6.69 1.98
CA ASP A 224 -17.58 7.89 1.15
C ASP A 224 -16.12 8.39 1.10
N HIS A 225 -15.41 8.36 2.23
CA HIS A 225 -13.99 8.72 2.28
C HIS A 225 -13.11 7.75 1.51
N ILE A 226 -13.39 6.44 1.58
CA ILE A 226 -12.65 5.43 0.83
C ILE A 226 -12.89 5.62 -0.67
N GLU A 227 -14.15 5.78 -1.08
CA GLU A 227 -14.55 6.03 -2.46
C GLU A 227 -13.86 7.26 -3.05
N ALA A 228 -13.89 8.40 -2.34
CA ALA A 228 -13.26 9.62 -2.77
C ALA A 228 -11.73 9.47 -2.89
N THR A 229 -11.10 8.77 -1.94
CA THR A 229 -9.65 8.54 -1.92
C THR A 229 -9.22 7.64 -3.07
N VAL A 230 -9.93 6.53 -3.31
CA VAL A 230 -9.62 5.60 -4.40
C VAL A 230 -9.89 6.22 -5.77
N ALA A 231 -11.02 6.91 -5.94
CA ALA A 231 -11.33 7.60 -7.19
C ALA A 231 -10.28 8.66 -7.55
N GLY A 232 -9.83 9.45 -6.56
CA GLY A 232 -8.76 10.43 -6.76
C GLY A 232 -7.43 9.80 -7.18
N ALA A 233 -7.11 8.61 -6.68
CA ALA A 233 -5.90 7.88 -7.04
C ALA A 233 -5.95 7.31 -8.46
N LYS A 234 -7.10 6.75 -8.87
CA LYS A 234 -7.27 6.17 -10.22
C LYS A 234 -7.22 7.20 -11.34
N VAL A 235 -7.63 8.45 -11.09
CA VAL A 235 -7.52 9.56 -12.06
C VAL A 235 -6.06 9.97 -12.33
N GLN A 236 -5.12 9.57 -11.48
CA GLN A 236 -3.71 9.96 -11.57
C GLN A 236 -2.80 8.86 -12.13
N LEU A 237 -3.33 7.66 -12.37
CA LEU A 237 -2.66 6.52 -12.99
C LEU A 237 -2.93 6.51 -14.51
#